data_AF-A0A7C1YMK0-F1
#
_entry.id   AF-A0A7C1YMK0-F1
#
_cell.length_a   1.000
_cell.length_b   1.000
_cell.length_c   1.000
_cell.angle_alpha   90.00
_cell.angle_beta   90.00
_cell.angle_gamma   90.00
#
_symmetry.space_group_name_H-M   'P 1'
#
loop_
_entity.id
_entity.type
_entity.pdbx_description
1 polymer ?
#
loop_
_entity_poly.entity_id
_entity_poly.type
_entity_poly.pdbx_seq_one_letter_code
_entity_poly.pdbx_strand_id
1 'polypeptide(L)'
;MQGKAPFILIGLLARATLGARAVSQGGAEATEVSPPTPMPIATSTQPPPLIPTVPSSVDSFEDLAAIFNYDREVSLGVDLQYGYYDRSILPDLAAMYVDEASEPKLARWYHTGHALNTLAFLDRAGWPADRLGLDTAPLARFGVEE
;
A
#
# COMPACT_ATOMS: atom_id res chain seq x y z
N MET A 1 14.90 -0.82 -46.43
CA MET A 1 13.56 -0.56 -45.86
C MET A 1 13.69 -0.53 -44.35
N GLN A 2 13.78 0.67 -43.77
CA GLN A 2 13.92 0.89 -42.33
C GLN A 2 12.61 1.47 -41.81
N GLY A 3 11.88 0.69 -40.99
CA GLY A 3 10.69 1.14 -40.29
C GLY A 3 11.08 1.78 -38.95
N LYS A 4 10.89 3.10 -38.84
CA LYS A 4 10.87 3.81 -37.56
C LYS A 4 9.42 3.81 -37.05
N ALA A 5 9.19 3.20 -35.89
CA ALA A 5 7.94 3.35 -35.15
C ALA A 5 7.87 4.75 -34.50
N PRO A 6 6.70 5.41 -34.44
CA PRO A 6 6.54 6.62 -33.66
C PRO A 6 6.34 6.28 -32.18
N PHE A 7 7.22 6.82 -31.33
CA PHE A 7 6.99 6.95 -29.89
C PHE A 7 5.91 8.01 -29.67
N ILE A 8 4.78 7.64 -29.09
CA ILE A 8 3.79 8.59 -28.57
C ILE A 8 4.12 8.80 -27.09
N LEU A 9 4.78 9.92 -26.80
CA LEU A 9 5.01 10.45 -25.47
C LEU A 9 3.87 11.45 -25.18
N ILE A 10 2.85 11.05 -24.43
CA ILE A 10 1.86 12.00 -23.90
C ILE A 10 2.39 12.50 -22.57
N GLY A 11 3.07 13.66 -22.62
CA GLY A 11 3.35 14.46 -21.44
C GLY A 11 2.17 15.37 -21.14
N LEU A 12 1.56 15.23 -19.96
CA LEU A 12 0.62 16.23 -19.44
C LEU A 12 1.36 17.15 -18.47
N LEU A 13 1.83 18.28 -19.00
CA LEU A 13 2.46 19.35 -18.26
C LEU A 13 1.36 20.26 -17.68
N ALA A 14 0.89 19.98 -16.46
CA ALA A 14 -0.02 20.89 -15.77
C ALA A 14 0.76 22.06 -15.16
N ARG A 15 0.67 23.21 -15.83
CA ARG A 15 1.28 24.47 -15.40
C ARG A 15 0.37 25.13 -14.36
N ALA A 16 0.62 24.88 -13.07
CA ALA A 16 -0.10 25.57 -11.99
C ALA A 16 0.55 26.94 -11.71
N THR A 17 -0.19 28.01 -12.02
CA THR A 17 0.09 29.38 -11.59
C THR A 17 -0.28 29.53 -10.12
N LEU A 18 0.71 29.47 -9.23
CA LEU A 18 0.52 29.66 -7.80
C LEU A 18 0.45 31.17 -7.48
N GLY A 19 -0.75 31.65 -7.18
CA GLY A 19 -0.99 32.99 -6.64
C GLY A 19 -0.49 33.09 -5.20
N ALA A 20 0.41 34.02 -4.95
CA ALA A 20 0.89 34.36 -3.62
C ALA A 20 -0.26 34.97 -2.78
N ARG A 21 -0.65 34.29 -1.72
CA ARG A 21 -1.50 34.85 -0.66
C ARG A 21 -0.71 34.86 0.64
N ALA A 22 -0.31 36.04 1.07
CA ALA A 22 0.34 36.28 2.35
C ALA A 22 -0.66 35.93 3.48
N VAL A 23 -0.30 34.93 4.29
CA VAL A 23 -0.99 34.59 5.54
C VAL A 23 -0.16 35.13 6.69
N SER A 24 -0.81 35.95 7.50
CA SER A 24 -0.32 36.56 8.74
C SER A 24 0.10 35.48 9.74
N GLN A 25 1.35 35.55 10.21
CA GLN A 25 1.86 34.72 11.31
C GLN A 25 1.31 35.26 12.64
N GLY A 26 0.30 34.60 13.18
CA GLY A 26 -0.02 34.66 14.60
C GLY A 26 1.00 33.85 15.39
N GLY A 27 1.61 34.47 16.40
CA GLY A 27 2.59 33.84 17.28
C GLY A 27 1.98 32.67 18.05
N ALA A 28 2.54 31.49 17.86
CA ALA A 28 2.30 30.35 18.72
C ALA A 28 3.36 30.36 19.83
N GLU A 29 2.90 30.50 21.08
CA GLU A 29 3.72 30.25 22.27
C GLU A 29 4.20 28.79 22.23
N ALA A 30 5.53 28.63 22.19
CA ALA A 30 6.17 27.33 22.29
C ALA A 30 5.95 26.79 23.71
N THR A 31 5.00 25.85 23.85
CA THR A 31 4.90 25.04 25.06
C THR A 31 6.07 24.06 25.05
N GLU A 32 6.98 24.23 26.00
CA GLU A 32 8.14 23.37 26.20
C GLU A 32 7.66 21.98 26.68
N VAL A 33 7.48 21.06 25.74
CA VAL A 33 7.13 19.66 26.04
C VAL A 33 8.41 18.95 26.46
N SER A 34 8.48 18.54 27.73
CA SER A 34 9.59 17.75 28.23
C SER A 34 9.74 16.44 27.44
N PRO A 35 10.97 16.02 27.07
CA PRO A 35 11.19 14.79 26.34
C PRO A 35 10.71 13.59 27.17
N PRO A 36 10.09 12.57 26.55
CA PRO A 36 9.63 11.39 27.25
C PRO A 36 10.82 10.65 27.87
N THR A 37 10.65 10.19 29.11
CA THR A 37 11.63 9.35 29.80
C THR A 37 11.83 8.06 29.01
N PRO A 38 13.09 7.68 28.68
CA PRO A 38 13.34 6.44 27.95
C PRO A 38 12.91 5.25 28.80
N MET A 39 11.97 4.46 28.27
CA MET A 39 11.55 3.20 28.86
C MET A 39 12.67 2.16 28.71
N PRO A 40 12.90 1.30 29.71
CA PRO A 40 13.84 0.20 29.59
C PRO A 40 13.39 -0.75 28.47
N ILE A 41 14.30 -1.06 27.55
CA ILE A 41 14.08 -2.04 26.48
C ILE A 41 14.06 -3.42 27.14
N ALA A 42 12.89 -4.06 27.14
CA ALA A 42 12.78 -5.45 27.57
C ALA A 42 13.43 -6.34 26.49
N THR A 43 14.59 -6.91 26.81
CA THR A 43 15.23 -7.92 25.98
C THR A 43 14.37 -9.19 25.99
N SER A 44 13.61 -9.41 24.92
CA SER A 44 12.85 -10.64 24.73
C SER A 44 13.82 -11.82 24.57
N THR A 45 13.69 -12.81 25.46
CA THR A 45 14.46 -14.07 25.44
C THR A 45 13.77 -15.18 24.64
N GLN A 46 12.75 -14.83 23.85
CA GLN A 46 12.03 -15.82 23.04
C GLN A 46 12.96 -16.38 21.94
N PRO A 47 13.08 -17.71 21.80
CA PRO A 47 13.86 -18.30 20.72
C PRO A 47 13.30 -17.83 19.37
N PRO A 48 14.16 -17.64 18.35
CA PRO A 48 13.72 -17.21 17.05
C PRO A 48 12.68 -18.20 16.51
N PRO A 49 11.58 -17.72 15.90
CA PRO A 49 10.63 -18.61 15.26
C PRO A 49 11.35 -19.47 14.23
N LEU A 50 11.03 -20.77 14.22
CA LEU A 50 11.54 -21.70 13.22
C LEU A 50 11.12 -21.19 11.85
N ILE A 51 12.08 -20.68 11.08
CA ILE A 51 11.85 -20.28 9.69
C ILE A 51 11.56 -21.57 8.92
N PRO A 52 10.37 -21.74 8.31
CA PRO A 52 10.10 -22.91 7.48
C PRO A 52 11.17 -22.99 6.40
N THR A 53 11.83 -24.15 6.32
CA THR A 53 12.88 -24.39 5.33
C THR A 53 12.20 -24.48 3.97
N VAL A 54 12.36 -23.44 3.15
CA VAL A 54 11.93 -23.48 1.75
C VAL A 54 12.77 -24.57 1.07
N PRO A 55 12.15 -25.58 0.42
CA PRO A 55 12.91 -26.61 -0.27
C PRO A 55 13.83 -25.96 -1.30
N SER A 56 15.11 -26.33 -1.28
CA SER A 56 16.17 -25.73 -2.10
C SER A 56 16.11 -26.11 -3.58
N SER A 57 14.98 -26.60 -4.08
CA SER A 57 14.84 -27.21 -5.42
C SER A 57 13.87 -26.44 -6.33
N VAL A 58 13.76 -25.13 -6.14
CA VAL A 58 13.11 -24.24 -7.13
C VAL A 58 14.21 -23.63 -7.98
N ASP A 59 14.72 -24.43 -8.91
CA ASP A 59 15.81 -24.03 -9.81
C ASP A 59 15.28 -23.26 -11.05
N SER A 60 13.95 -23.26 -11.28
CA SER A 60 13.32 -22.63 -12.42
C SER A 60 12.04 -21.86 -12.06
N PHE A 61 11.73 -20.83 -12.85
CA PHE A 61 10.46 -20.11 -12.77
C PHE A 61 9.26 -21.03 -13.13
N GLU A 62 9.50 -22.08 -13.91
CA GLU A 62 8.51 -23.11 -14.27
C GLU A 62 8.13 -24.00 -13.08
N ASP A 63 9.06 -24.32 -12.18
CA ASP A 63 8.76 -25.07 -10.95
C ASP A 63 7.89 -24.26 -9.98
N LEU A 64 8.12 -22.95 -9.88
CA LEU A 64 7.23 -22.05 -9.15
C LEU A 64 5.83 -22.01 -9.80
N ALA A 65 5.77 -21.91 -11.13
CA ALA A 65 4.50 -21.90 -11.85
C ALA A 65 3.71 -23.22 -11.65
N ALA A 66 4.39 -24.36 -11.58
CA ALA A 66 3.80 -25.67 -11.32
C ALA A 66 3.31 -25.84 -9.87
N ILE A 67 4.01 -25.27 -8.88
CA ILE A 67 3.57 -25.24 -7.47
C ILE A 67 2.30 -24.38 -7.33
N PHE A 68 2.23 -23.26 -8.05
CA PHE A 68 1.13 -22.30 -7.93
C PHE A 68 -0.04 -22.53 -8.90
N ASN A 69 0.03 -23.55 -9.76
CA ASN A 69 -1.04 -23.95 -10.67
C ASN A 69 -1.69 -22.73 -11.37
N TYR A 70 -0.84 -21.89 -12.00
CA TYR A 70 -1.20 -20.60 -12.62
C TYR A 70 -2.10 -20.70 -13.87
N ASP A 71 -2.91 -21.75 -14.01
CA ASP A 71 -3.83 -21.96 -15.14
C ASP A 71 -5.15 -21.16 -15.00
N ARG A 72 -5.21 -20.24 -14.02
CA ARG A 72 -6.26 -19.22 -13.96
C ARG A 72 -5.72 -17.93 -14.53
N GLU A 73 -6.48 -17.32 -15.43
CA GLU A 73 -6.36 -15.90 -15.74
C GLU A 73 -6.61 -15.09 -14.45
N VAL A 74 -5.59 -14.95 -13.62
CA VAL A 74 -5.66 -14.13 -12.42
C VAL A 74 -5.60 -12.69 -12.90
N SER A 75 -6.78 -12.07 -12.98
CA SER A 75 -6.85 -10.63 -13.16
C SER A 75 -6.28 -9.96 -11.90
N LEU A 76 -5.08 -9.40 -12.04
CA LEU A 76 -4.40 -8.58 -11.04
C LEU A 76 -5.14 -7.25 -10.93
N GLY A 77 -6.28 -7.27 -10.23
CA GLY A 77 -7.06 -6.08 -9.94
C GLY A 77 -6.29 -5.08 -9.09
N VAL A 78 -6.75 -3.83 -9.08
CA VAL A 78 -6.11 -2.74 -8.33
C VAL A 78 -6.83 -2.53 -6.99
N ASP A 79 -6.08 -2.46 -5.88
CA ASP A 79 -6.58 -2.04 -4.57
C ASP A 79 -5.98 -0.67 -4.18
N LEU A 80 -6.83 0.34 -4.11
CA LEU A 80 -6.49 1.73 -3.83
C LEU A 80 -6.85 2.05 -2.37
N GLN A 81 -5.87 2.50 -1.59
CA GLN A 81 -6.02 2.73 -0.16
C GLN A 81 -5.75 4.19 0.22
N TYR A 82 -6.68 4.83 0.91
CA TYR A 82 -6.62 6.25 1.26
C TYR A 82 -6.84 6.49 2.76
N GLY A 83 -6.20 7.52 3.32
CA GLY A 83 -6.47 8.00 4.67
C GLY A 83 -7.46 9.15 4.67
N TYR A 84 -8.53 9.07 5.47
CA TYR A 84 -9.54 10.14 5.61
C TYR A 84 -8.93 11.49 6.04
N TYR A 85 -7.86 11.46 6.81
CA TYR A 85 -7.20 12.66 7.34
C TYR A 85 -5.92 13.02 6.58
N ASP A 86 -5.61 12.32 5.48
CA ASP A 86 -4.50 12.68 4.61
C ASP A 86 -4.83 13.96 3.84
N ARG A 87 -4.00 14.99 4.03
CA ARG A 87 -4.16 16.28 3.36
C ARG A 87 -3.38 16.36 2.04
N SER A 88 -2.59 15.33 1.74
CA SER A 88 -1.76 15.25 0.54
C SER A 88 -2.55 14.73 -0.66
N ILE A 89 -3.54 13.87 -0.41
CA ILE A 89 -4.43 13.31 -1.43
C ILE A 89 -5.87 13.65 -1.07
N LEU A 90 -6.43 14.65 -1.75
CA LEU A 90 -7.80 15.10 -1.52
C LEU A 90 -8.81 14.09 -2.10
N PRO A 91 -10.05 14.03 -1.58
CA PRO A 91 -11.10 13.13 -2.09
C PRO A 91 -11.33 13.20 -3.60
N ASP A 92 -11.36 14.40 -4.17
CA ASP A 92 -11.57 14.58 -5.61
C ASP A 92 -10.41 14.00 -6.44
N LEU A 93 -9.18 14.12 -5.93
CA LEU A 93 -8.00 13.52 -6.56
C LEU A 93 -8.00 12.00 -6.45
N ALA A 94 -8.38 11.46 -5.29
CA ALA A 94 -8.58 10.03 -5.11
C ALA A 94 -9.64 9.48 -6.06
N ALA A 95 -10.78 10.17 -6.22
CA ALA A 95 -11.83 9.79 -7.15
C ALA A 95 -11.33 9.70 -8.60
N MET A 96 -10.53 10.68 -9.05
CA MET A 96 -9.92 10.62 -10.39
C MET A 96 -9.02 9.40 -10.58
N TYR A 97 -8.23 9.02 -9.57
CA TYR A 97 -7.41 7.80 -9.65
C TYR A 97 -8.25 6.53 -9.68
N VAL A 98 -9.35 6.48 -8.93
CA VAL A 98 -10.29 5.36 -8.96
C VAL A 98 -10.93 5.25 -10.34
N ASP A 99 -11.38 6.35 -10.92
CA ASP A 99 -12.03 6.34 -12.25
C ASP A 99 -11.08 5.82 -13.34
N GLU A 100 -9.81 6.23 -13.32
CA GLU A 100 -8.80 5.84 -14.33
C GLU A 100 -8.23 4.42 -14.12
N ALA A 101 -8.36 3.83 -12.93
CA ALA A 101 -7.80 2.52 -12.67
C ALA A 101 -8.49 1.40 -13.49
N SER A 102 -7.69 0.42 -13.91
CA SER A 102 -8.16 -0.77 -14.65
C SER A 102 -9.07 -1.65 -13.79
N GLU A 103 -10.06 -2.25 -14.43
CA GLU A 103 -10.92 -3.25 -13.79
C GLU A 103 -10.23 -4.62 -13.69
N PRO A 104 -10.51 -5.39 -12.63
CA PRO A 104 -11.36 -5.05 -11.48
C PRO A 104 -10.62 -4.17 -10.46
N LYS A 105 -11.30 -3.16 -9.91
CA LYS A 105 -10.73 -2.26 -8.89
C LYS A 105 -11.51 -2.19 -7.59
N LEU A 106 -10.81 -1.83 -6.51
CA LEU A 106 -11.38 -1.56 -5.19
C LEU A 106 -10.75 -0.29 -4.60
N ALA A 107 -11.56 0.52 -3.93
CA ALA A 107 -11.10 1.72 -3.22
C ALA A 107 -11.55 1.67 -1.76
N ARG A 108 -10.61 1.86 -0.83
CA ARG A 108 -10.86 1.81 0.61
C ARG A 108 -10.37 3.09 1.29
N TRP A 109 -11.13 3.52 2.28
CA TRP A 109 -10.81 4.69 3.12
C TRP A 109 -10.66 4.26 4.58
N TYR A 110 -9.57 4.70 5.20
CA TYR A 110 -9.23 4.37 6.58
C TYR A 110 -9.22 5.63 7.44
N HIS A 111 -9.67 5.54 8.69
CA HIS A 111 -9.59 6.66 9.66
C HIS A 111 -8.15 6.86 10.16
N THR A 112 -7.29 7.32 9.25
CA THR A 112 -5.87 7.60 9.48
C THR A 112 -5.42 8.79 8.63
N GLY A 113 -4.23 9.32 8.93
CA GLY A 113 -3.59 10.38 8.15
C GLY A 113 -2.80 9.80 6.96
N HIS A 114 -1.64 10.40 6.67
CA HIS A 114 -0.77 9.96 5.58
C HIS A 114 -0.19 8.54 5.79
N ALA A 115 0.03 8.15 7.04
CA ALA A 115 0.45 6.79 7.38
C ALA A 115 -0.78 5.87 7.46
N LEU A 116 -0.80 4.81 6.66
CA LEU A 116 -1.85 3.80 6.72
C LEU A 116 -1.77 2.98 8.02
N ASN A 117 -2.92 2.56 8.55
CA ASN A 117 -3.01 1.83 9.81
C ASN A 117 -2.89 0.30 9.60
N THR A 118 -2.92 -0.45 10.70
CA THR A 118 -2.84 -1.92 10.67
C THR A 118 -3.95 -2.55 9.83
N LEU A 119 -5.16 -1.99 9.84
CA LEU A 119 -6.28 -2.50 9.05
C LEU A 119 -5.97 -2.43 7.54
N ALA A 120 -5.45 -1.30 7.06
CA ALA A 120 -5.05 -1.14 5.68
C ALA A 120 -3.94 -2.12 5.25
N PHE A 121 -3.02 -2.44 6.17
CA PHE A 121 -1.99 -3.45 5.93
C PHE A 121 -2.60 -4.85 5.77
N LEU A 122 -3.57 -5.21 6.61
CA LEU A 122 -4.24 -6.51 6.54
C LEU A 122 -5.07 -6.64 5.26
N ASP A 123 -5.82 -5.60 4.88
CA ASP A 123 -6.56 -5.55 3.62
C ASP A 123 -5.62 -5.68 2.40
N ARG A 124 -4.45 -5.03 2.45
CA ARG A 124 -3.43 -5.16 1.40
C ARG A 124 -2.91 -6.58 1.25
N ALA A 125 -2.81 -7.33 2.35
CA ALA A 125 -2.37 -8.72 2.33
C ALA A 125 -3.49 -9.68 1.93
N GLY A 126 -4.73 -9.40 2.35
CA GLY A 126 -5.91 -10.22 2.06
C GLY A 126 -6.36 -10.11 0.60
N TRP A 127 -6.36 -8.91 0.03
CA TRP A 127 -6.79 -8.68 -1.35
C TRP A 127 -6.13 -9.58 -2.42
N PRO A 128 -4.78 -9.67 -2.49
CA PRO A 128 -4.13 -10.58 -3.43
C PRO A 128 -4.36 -12.04 -3.05
N ALA A 129 -4.42 -12.37 -1.75
CA ALA A 129 -4.64 -13.75 -1.30
C ALA A 129 -6.00 -14.29 -1.76
N ASP A 130 -7.07 -13.51 -1.60
CA ASP A 130 -8.42 -13.90 -2.06
C ASP A 130 -8.46 -14.16 -3.58
N ARG A 131 -7.79 -13.29 -4.36
CA ARG A 131 -7.74 -13.41 -5.83
C ARG A 131 -6.89 -14.58 -6.32
N LEU A 132 -5.83 -14.88 -5.59
CA LEU A 132 -4.95 -16.01 -5.86
C LEU A 132 -5.52 -17.32 -5.28
N GLY A 133 -6.63 -17.27 -4.55
CA GLY A 133 -7.19 -18.44 -3.87
C GLY A 133 -6.27 -19.00 -2.78
N LEU A 134 -5.45 -18.14 -2.18
CA LEU A 134 -4.58 -18.48 -1.07
C LEU A 134 -5.38 -18.50 0.23
N ASP A 135 -5.02 -19.40 1.14
CA ASP A 135 -5.61 -19.45 2.47
C ASP A 135 -5.22 -18.19 3.27
N THR A 136 -6.22 -17.41 3.68
CA THR A 136 -6.09 -16.18 4.48
C THR A 136 -6.22 -16.43 5.98
N ALA A 137 -6.44 -17.67 6.44
CA ALA A 137 -6.44 -18.02 7.87
C ALA A 137 -5.19 -17.51 8.63
N PRO A 138 -3.98 -17.49 8.03
CA PRO A 138 -2.80 -16.89 8.66
C PRO A 138 -2.85 -15.36 8.81
N LEU A 139 -3.82 -14.66 8.23
CA LEU A 139 -4.04 -13.22 8.47
C LEU A 139 -4.98 -12.98 9.66
N ALA A 140 -5.96 -13.88 9.89
CA ALA A 140 -6.90 -13.79 11.01
C ALA A 140 -6.21 -13.81 12.39
N ARG A 141 -5.10 -14.54 12.53
CA ARG A 141 -4.27 -14.57 13.75
C ARG A 141 -3.64 -13.22 14.13
N PHE A 142 -3.68 -12.22 13.25
CA PHE A 142 -3.22 -10.86 13.54
C PHE A 142 -4.34 -9.95 14.08
N GLY A 143 -5.51 -10.50 14.41
CA GLY A 143 -6.52 -9.82 15.23
C GLY A 143 -7.62 -9.09 14.46
N VAL A 144 -8.06 -9.64 13.32
CA VAL A 144 -9.36 -9.26 12.73
C VAL A 144 -10.38 -10.25 13.28
N GLU A 145 -10.95 -9.96 14.44
CA GLU A 145 -12.25 -10.56 14.77
C GLU A 145 -13.32 -9.79 13.99
N GLU A 146 -14.23 -10.54 13.33
CA GLU A 146 -15.35 -10.02 12.52
C GLU A 146 -16.27 -9.04 13.28
#